data_AF-A0A101AS05-F1
#
_entry.id   AF-A0A101AS05-F1
#
_cell.length_a   1.000
_cell.length_b   1.000
_cell.length_c   1.000
_cell.angle_alpha   90.00
_cell.angle_beta   90.00
_cell.angle_gamma   90.00
#
_symmetry.space_group_name_H-M   'P 1'
#
loop_
_entity.id
_entity.type
_entity.pdbx_description
1 polymer ?
#
loop_
_entity_poly.entity_id
_entity_poly.type
_entity_poly.pdbx_seq_one_letter_code
_entity_poly.pdbx_strand_id
1 'polypeptide(L)'
;MVRTHTVVAGETLSALALRFYNDMRLYRLIATASAIADPDAVRVGQRLVMPDFTRYTVVAGDTLSALASRFYGDAQLHRLIAHASGIAENSALSVGQQLIVPEITRHTVTAGETLSALAARYYGDAAFHPLIAAVNRIADPSVIRAGQRLAVFVGRSDGFGLRIVDRNESDPRLWYYRFQTSAIGWNPGVNVLLPDDYRTSGRAYPVLYMLHGGAADFRQFDFLGIRQLTAGRPIVVVMPDGGQAGWYSNPVTSFVGPRNWETFHIAQLLPWIDANFRTIAEYDGRAVGGFSMGGFGALKYAAKYFGHFASVSSHSGPASLRRDFGLVVHWANITSAVLDLAGGTVYGAPFWDQARVSADNPIERIESYRNKRVFMVAGTSPDPLNWFDSVNETQVLAGQREFRDRLNAAGIPNESHEAPGGHVFRPDMFRRDLDGIIARLSPARAAVTQDG
;
A
#
# COMPACT_ATOMS: atom_id res chain seq x y z
N MET A 1 2.92 9.82 10.89
CA MET A 1 2.81 10.05 12.35
C MET A 1 3.24 8.81 13.13
N VAL A 2 4.36 8.86 13.84
CA VAL A 2 4.82 7.69 14.61
C VAL A 2 3.77 7.27 15.66
N ARG A 3 3.72 5.98 16.02
CA ARG A 3 2.91 5.55 17.16
C ARG A 3 3.45 6.19 18.44
N THR A 4 2.56 6.65 19.31
CA THR A 4 2.94 7.18 20.61
C THR A 4 2.16 6.51 21.73
N HIS A 5 2.76 6.42 22.92
CA HIS A 5 2.11 5.82 24.09
C HIS A 5 2.39 6.65 25.35
N THR A 6 1.38 6.81 26.21
CA THR A 6 1.55 7.42 27.52
C THR A 6 1.61 6.32 28.56
N VAL A 7 2.74 6.21 29.27
CA VAL A 7 2.98 5.17 30.27
C VAL A 7 1.92 5.21 31.37
N VAL A 8 1.33 4.07 31.67
CA VAL A 8 0.42 3.88 32.82
C VAL A 8 1.10 3.07 33.92
N ALA A 9 0.48 3.04 35.10
CA ALA A 9 1.06 2.36 36.27
C ALA A 9 1.33 0.87 35.98
N GLY A 10 2.54 0.41 36.33
CA GLY A 10 2.97 -0.98 36.18
C GLY A 10 3.54 -1.36 34.81
N GLU A 11 3.58 -0.45 33.82
CA GLU A 11 4.19 -0.73 32.52
C GLU A 11 5.72 -0.63 32.56
N THR A 12 6.38 -1.55 31.85
CA THR A 12 7.83 -1.50 31.56
C THR A 12 8.05 -1.38 30.06
N LEU A 13 9.21 -0.88 29.63
CA LEU A 13 9.52 -0.79 28.19
C LEU A 13 9.51 -2.17 27.52
N SER A 14 9.93 -3.23 28.20
CA SER A 14 9.91 -4.60 27.67
C SER A 14 8.49 -5.14 27.47
N ALA A 15 7.57 -4.87 28.41
CA ALA A 15 6.17 -5.23 28.26
C ALA A 15 5.50 -4.45 27.12
N LEU A 16 5.82 -3.16 27.00
CA LEU A 16 5.36 -2.32 25.89
C LEU A 16 5.92 -2.79 24.55
N ALA A 17 7.19 -3.17 24.48
CA ALA A 17 7.80 -3.71 23.27
C ALA A 17 7.16 -5.03 22.84
N LEU A 18 6.87 -5.92 23.79
CA LEU A 18 6.10 -7.13 23.52
C LEU A 18 4.70 -6.79 22.97
N ARG A 19 4.01 -5.82 23.58
CA ARG A 19 2.67 -5.41 23.13
C ARG A 19 2.67 -4.80 21.73
N PHE A 20 3.62 -3.91 21.43
CA PHE A 20 3.59 -3.11 20.19
C PHE A 20 4.33 -3.75 19.01
N TYR A 21 5.27 -4.65 19.28
CA TYR A 21 6.11 -5.27 18.26
C TYR A 21 6.13 -6.80 18.33
N ASN A 22 5.46 -7.41 19.30
CA ASN A 22 5.53 -8.85 19.57
C ASN A 22 6.97 -9.36 19.81
N ASP A 23 7.85 -8.48 20.33
CA ASP A 23 9.22 -8.82 20.70
C ASP A 23 9.70 -7.88 21.82
N MET A 24 9.84 -8.43 23.02
CA MET A 24 10.30 -7.68 24.19
C MET A 24 11.69 -7.07 24.03
N ARG A 25 12.55 -7.62 23.16
CA ARG A 25 13.92 -7.12 22.94
C ARG A 25 13.95 -5.74 22.27
N LEU A 26 12.83 -5.33 21.66
CA LEU A 26 12.69 -4.01 21.03
C LEU A 26 12.43 -2.88 22.03
N TYR A 27 12.52 -3.14 23.33
CA TYR A 27 12.47 -2.07 24.33
C TYR A 27 13.59 -1.03 24.13
N ARG A 28 14.75 -1.44 23.59
CA ARG A 28 15.87 -0.56 23.25
C ARG A 28 15.55 0.39 22.11
N LEU A 29 14.72 -0.05 21.15
CA LEU A 29 14.22 0.81 20.09
C LEU A 29 13.33 1.93 20.68
N ILE A 30 12.43 1.57 21.61
CA ILE A 30 11.57 2.55 22.30
C ILE A 30 12.43 3.53 23.10
N ALA A 31 13.40 3.02 23.86
CA ALA A 31 14.30 3.85 24.65
C ALA A 31 15.10 4.83 23.78
N THR A 32 15.65 4.34 22.66
CA THR A 32 16.40 5.16 21.70
C THR A 32 15.52 6.27 21.10
N ALA A 33 14.30 5.95 20.68
CA ALA A 33 13.40 6.91 20.05
C ALA A 33 12.76 7.89 21.03
N SER A 34 12.62 7.49 22.29
CA SER A 34 12.05 8.29 23.38
C SER A 34 13.12 8.97 24.23
N ALA A 35 14.39 8.93 23.81
CA ALA A 35 15.53 9.51 24.51
C ALA A 35 15.63 9.10 26.00
N ILE A 36 15.35 7.82 26.29
CA ILE A 36 15.41 7.25 27.64
C ILE A 36 16.78 6.65 27.88
N ALA A 37 17.53 7.23 28.81
CA ALA A 37 18.86 6.74 29.19
C ALA A 37 18.80 5.45 30.02
N ASP A 38 17.86 5.37 30.96
CA ASP A 38 17.62 4.21 31.81
C ASP A 38 16.26 3.58 31.48
N PRO A 39 16.23 2.44 30.75
CA PRO A 39 15.01 1.73 30.38
C PRO A 39 14.13 1.28 31.56
N ASP A 40 14.71 1.14 32.74
CA ASP A 40 14.01 0.69 33.95
C ASP A 40 13.38 1.87 34.72
N ALA A 41 13.67 3.12 34.34
CA ALA A 41 13.23 4.33 35.04
C ALA A 41 12.02 5.05 34.39
N VAL A 42 11.15 4.33 33.66
CA VAL A 42 9.96 4.93 33.05
C VAL A 42 8.93 5.38 34.08
N ARG A 43 8.33 6.56 33.86
CA ARG A 43 7.38 7.18 34.80
C ARG A 43 5.96 7.19 34.25
N VAL A 44 4.97 7.04 35.12
CA VAL A 44 3.56 7.23 34.76
C VAL A 44 3.36 8.63 34.15
N GLY A 45 2.62 8.70 33.04
CA GLY A 45 2.43 9.93 32.26
C GLY A 45 3.56 10.25 31.30
N GLN A 46 4.70 9.54 31.34
CA GLN A 46 5.78 9.72 30.38
C GLN A 46 5.31 9.30 28.99
N ARG A 47 5.60 10.14 28.00
CA ARG A 47 5.17 9.94 26.63
C ARG A 47 6.31 9.31 25.82
N LEU A 48 5.98 8.25 25.12
CA LEU A 48 6.91 7.40 24.39
C LEU A 48 6.61 7.43 22.90
N VAL A 49 7.66 7.29 22.10
CA VAL A 49 7.61 7.10 20.66
C VAL A 49 7.90 5.62 20.36
N MET A 50 7.01 5.03 19.57
CA MET A 50 7.06 3.64 19.13
C MET A 50 7.34 3.61 17.61
N PRO A 51 8.62 3.77 17.20
CA PRO A 51 8.95 3.83 15.78
C PRO A 51 8.82 2.47 15.10
N ASP A 52 8.65 2.48 13.79
CA ASP A 52 8.85 1.26 13.02
C ASP A 52 10.35 1.00 12.87
N PHE A 53 10.69 -0.22 12.46
CA PHE A 53 12.07 -0.65 12.35
C PHE A 53 12.23 -1.72 11.28
N THR A 54 13.48 -1.90 10.90
CA THR A 54 13.94 -2.92 10.01
C THR A 54 14.87 -3.86 10.78
N ARG A 55 14.63 -5.17 10.69
CA ARG A 55 15.63 -6.19 11.09
C ARG A 55 16.60 -6.38 9.94
N TYR A 56 17.87 -6.14 10.22
CA TYR A 56 18.93 -6.25 9.24
C TYR A 56 19.89 -7.38 9.61
N THR A 57 20.15 -8.27 8.66
CA THR A 57 21.17 -9.31 8.82
C THR A 57 22.49 -8.79 8.28
N VAL A 58 23.50 -8.69 9.14
CA VAL A 58 24.86 -8.25 8.77
C VAL A 58 25.42 -9.18 7.69
N VAL A 59 25.92 -8.58 6.61
CA VAL A 59 26.66 -9.26 5.54
C VAL A 59 28.13 -8.88 5.58
N ALA A 60 28.95 -9.62 4.83
CA ALA A 60 30.39 -9.36 4.77
C ALA A 60 30.68 -7.93 4.28
N GLY A 61 31.56 -7.22 4.99
CA GLY A 61 31.94 -5.84 4.68
C GLY A 61 31.08 -4.76 5.32
N ASP A 62 30.00 -5.12 6.02
CA ASP A 62 29.17 -4.14 6.72
C ASP A 62 29.91 -3.48 7.90
N THR A 63 29.71 -2.17 8.03
CA THR A 63 30.04 -1.40 9.22
C THR A 63 28.83 -0.57 9.63
N LEU A 64 28.72 -0.20 10.91
CA LEU A 64 27.59 0.62 11.37
C LEU A 64 27.50 1.96 10.61
N SER A 65 28.63 2.59 10.28
CA SER A 65 28.69 3.84 9.52
C SER A 65 28.28 3.67 8.06
N ALA A 66 28.69 2.58 7.40
CA ALA A 66 28.25 2.26 6.04
C ALA A 66 26.75 1.97 5.99
N LEU A 67 26.24 1.21 6.97
CA LEU A 67 24.80 0.96 7.11
C LEU A 67 24.02 2.25 7.34
N ALA A 68 24.48 3.12 8.24
CA ALA A 68 23.83 4.42 8.47
C ALA A 68 23.87 5.32 7.23
N SER A 69 24.97 5.32 6.48
CA SER A 69 25.03 6.02 5.19
C SER A 69 24.02 5.47 4.19
N ARG A 70 23.87 4.15 4.13
CA ARG A 70 22.93 3.48 3.22
C ARG A 70 21.46 3.72 3.59
N PHE A 71 21.11 3.59 4.87
CA PHE A 71 19.73 3.69 5.32
C PHE A 71 19.28 5.13 5.59
N TYR A 72 20.20 6.00 6.01
CA TYR A 72 19.87 7.34 6.49
C TYR A 72 20.53 8.47 5.68
N GLY A 73 21.42 8.13 4.73
CA GLY A 73 22.21 9.13 4.01
C GLY A 73 23.23 9.85 4.89
N ASP A 74 23.53 9.32 6.09
CA ASP A 74 24.41 9.97 7.07
C ASP A 74 25.11 8.95 7.97
N ALA A 75 26.44 8.82 7.81
CA ALA A 75 27.28 7.92 8.59
C ALA A 75 27.23 8.20 10.11
N GLN A 76 26.98 9.43 10.54
CA GLN A 76 26.98 9.83 11.96
C GLN A 76 25.75 9.32 12.72
N LEU A 77 24.71 8.88 12.00
CA LEU A 77 23.51 8.30 12.59
C LEU A 77 23.66 6.82 12.97
N HIS A 78 24.85 6.24 12.79
CA HIS A 78 25.14 4.85 13.16
C HIS A 78 24.87 4.54 14.64
N ARG A 79 24.99 5.52 15.52
CA ARG A 79 24.59 5.43 16.93
C ARG A 79 23.15 5.00 17.14
N LEU A 80 22.22 5.40 16.26
CA LEU A 80 20.81 5.01 16.38
C LEU A 80 20.64 3.51 16.16
N ILE A 81 21.37 2.94 15.19
CA ILE A 81 21.41 1.50 14.93
C ILE A 81 22.06 0.78 16.12
N ALA A 82 23.20 1.29 16.59
CA ALA A 82 23.93 0.70 17.71
C ALA A 82 23.07 0.62 18.98
N HIS A 83 22.48 1.73 19.42
CA HIS A 83 21.63 1.79 20.60
C HIS A 83 20.37 0.93 20.48
N ALA A 84 19.66 1.01 19.34
CA ALA A 84 18.47 0.20 19.11
C ALA A 84 18.78 -1.31 19.06
N SER A 85 19.98 -1.68 18.61
CA SER A 85 20.48 -3.06 18.57
C SER A 85 21.11 -3.52 19.89
N GLY A 86 21.34 -2.60 20.85
CA GLY A 86 21.98 -2.92 22.13
C GLY A 86 23.47 -3.24 22.03
N ILE A 87 24.19 -2.64 21.07
CA ILE A 87 25.64 -2.80 20.89
C ILE A 87 26.36 -1.44 21.04
N ALA A 88 27.68 -1.47 21.20
CA ALA A 88 28.46 -0.24 21.29
C ALA A 88 28.60 0.43 19.91
N GLU A 89 28.71 1.77 19.88
CA GLU A 89 28.81 2.54 18.64
C GLU A 89 30.06 2.16 17.79
N ASN A 90 31.10 1.65 18.44
CA ASN A 90 32.35 1.19 17.82
C ASN A 90 32.44 -0.34 17.66
N SER A 91 31.35 -1.09 17.89
CA SER A 91 31.38 -2.55 17.76
C SER A 91 31.67 -2.99 16.32
N ALA A 92 32.61 -3.92 16.17
CA ALA A 92 32.76 -4.69 14.94
C ALA A 92 31.53 -5.58 14.74
N LEU A 93 31.06 -5.70 13.50
CA LEU A 93 29.87 -6.48 13.16
C LEU A 93 30.25 -7.89 12.71
N SER A 94 29.49 -8.89 13.16
CA SER A 94 29.67 -10.28 12.74
C SER A 94 28.66 -10.64 11.66
N VAL A 95 29.10 -11.32 10.59
CA VAL A 95 28.19 -11.80 9.54
C VAL A 95 27.10 -12.69 10.15
N GLY A 96 25.83 -12.45 9.78
CA GLY A 96 24.66 -13.12 10.34
C GLY A 96 24.07 -12.46 11.58
N GLN A 97 24.78 -11.50 12.21
CA GLN A 97 24.26 -10.74 13.33
C GLN A 97 22.99 -9.98 12.94
N GLN A 98 21.96 -10.02 13.80
CA GLN A 98 20.75 -9.23 13.62
C GLN A 98 20.90 -7.85 14.24
N LEU A 99 20.67 -6.82 13.45
CA LEU A 99 20.62 -5.43 13.88
C LEU A 99 19.17 -4.92 13.78
N ILE A 100 18.84 -3.99 14.67
CA ILE A 100 17.63 -3.19 14.60
C ILE A 100 18.02 -1.84 13.99
N VAL A 101 17.50 -1.58 12.80
CA VAL A 101 17.66 -0.31 12.09
C VAL A 101 16.34 0.45 12.24
N PRO A 102 16.25 1.45 13.13
CA PRO A 102 15.03 2.24 13.26
C PRO A 102 14.65 2.95 11.96
N GLU A 103 13.36 3.07 11.69
CA GLU A 103 12.86 3.90 10.59
C GLU A 103 12.88 5.37 11.02
N ILE A 104 13.56 6.21 10.24
CA ILE A 104 13.61 7.66 10.43
C ILE A 104 13.34 8.36 9.11
N THR A 105 12.86 9.60 9.19
CA THR A 105 12.94 10.55 8.08
C THR A 105 14.02 11.59 8.37
N ARG A 106 14.62 12.13 7.30
CA ARG A 106 15.59 13.22 7.34
C ARG A 106 14.87 14.50 6.91
N HIS A 107 14.33 15.22 7.87
CA HIS A 107 13.57 16.45 7.63
C HIS A 107 14.52 17.64 7.45
N THR A 108 14.41 18.37 6.34
CA THR A 108 15.12 19.64 6.13
C THR A 108 14.30 20.78 6.71
N VAL A 109 14.84 21.47 7.71
CA VAL A 109 14.17 22.59 8.37
C VAL A 109 13.93 23.72 7.38
N THR A 110 12.69 24.21 7.33
CA THR A 110 12.31 25.37 6.54
C THR A 110 12.37 26.66 7.36
N ALA A 111 12.44 27.82 6.69
CA ALA A 111 12.51 29.10 7.39
C ALA A 111 11.26 29.34 8.26
N GLY A 112 11.47 29.66 9.55
CA GLY A 112 10.40 29.89 10.52
C GLY A 112 9.80 28.63 11.16
N GLU A 113 10.27 27.44 10.79
CA GLU A 113 9.81 26.19 11.39
C GLU A 113 10.34 26.01 12.82
N THR A 114 9.58 25.32 13.67
CA THR A 114 9.95 25.05 15.08
C THR A 114 9.91 23.56 15.37
N LEU A 115 10.66 23.09 16.37
CA LEU A 115 10.60 21.69 16.80
C LEU A 115 9.20 21.29 17.29
N SER A 116 8.45 22.22 17.89
CA SER A 116 7.06 22.00 18.31
C SER A 116 6.13 21.77 17.11
N ALA A 117 6.28 22.55 16.04
CA ALA A 117 5.53 22.34 14.80
C ALA A 117 5.89 20.99 14.15
N LEU A 118 7.18 20.63 14.15
CA LEU A 118 7.64 19.32 13.68
C LEU A 118 7.08 18.17 14.52
N ALA A 119 7.08 18.30 15.84
CA ALA A 119 6.52 17.30 16.74
C ALA A 119 5.01 17.14 16.54
N ALA A 120 4.26 18.24 16.39
CA ALA A 120 2.85 18.18 16.03
C ALA A 120 2.64 17.45 14.69
N ARG A 121 3.47 17.74 13.68
CA ARG A 121 3.40 17.11 12.35
C ARG A 121 3.72 15.61 12.39
N TYR A 122 4.82 15.23 13.00
CA TYR A 122 5.34 13.86 12.94
C TYR A 122 4.83 12.97 14.06
N TYR A 123 4.44 13.53 15.20
CA TYR A 123 4.03 12.79 16.40
C TYR A 123 2.62 13.14 16.88
N GLY A 124 1.93 14.07 16.22
CA GLY A 124 0.55 14.46 16.54
C GLY A 124 0.42 15.38 17.73
N ASP A 125 1.54 15.72 18.39
CA ASP A 125 1.55 16.57 19.56
C ASP A 125 2.86 17.34 19.68
N ALA A 126 2.75 18.66 19.83
CA ALA A 126 3.87 19.57 19.97
C ALA A 126 4.75 19.24 21.20
N ALA A 127 4.19 18.66 22.26
CA ALA A 127 4.91 18.32 23.49
C ALA A 127 6.00 17.26 23.29
N PHE A 128 6.05 16.58 22.15
CA PHE A 128 7.14 15.66 21.80
C PHE A 128 8.39 16.35 21.25
N HIS A 129 8.40 17.68 21.11
CA HIS A 129 9.56 18.42 20.61
C HIS A 129 10.89 18.14 21.35
N PRO A 130 10.92 17.86 22.68
CA PRO A 130 12.17 17.53 23.37
C PRO A 130 12.79 16.23 22.87
N LEU A 131 11.98 15.27 22.40
CA LEU A 131 12.47 14.02 21.82
C LEU A 131 13.20 14.28 20.51
N ILE A 132 12.65 15.14 19.64
CA ILE A 132 13.34 15.53 18.40
C ILE A 132 14.67 16.22 18.72
N ALA A 133 14.68 17.13 19.71
CA ALA A 133 15.91 17.81 20.13
C ALA A 133 16.96 16.81 20.62
N ALA A 134 16.60 15.91 21.54
CA ALA A 134 17.50 14.93 22.13
C ALA A 134 18.10 13.97 21.09
N VAL A 135 17.26 13.44 20.19
CA VAL A 135 17.71 12.53 19.12
C VAL A 135 18.69 13.24 18.19
N ASN A 136 18.54 14.54 17.96
CA ASN A 136 19.42 15.34 17.11
C ASN A 136 20.57 16.04 17.85
N ARG A 137 20.75 15.77 19.16
CA ARG A 137 21.75 16.42 20.02
C ARG A 137 21.65 17.96 19.99
N ILE A 138 20.42 18.48 19.95
CA ILE A 138 20.14 19.91 20.00
C ILE A 138 20.00 20.31 21.48
N ALA A 139 20.93 21.13 21.97
CA ALA A 139 20.93 21.58 23.36
C ALA A 139 19.80 22.59 23.65
N ASP A 140 19.54 23.51 22.71
CA ASP A 140 18.45 24.49 22.80
C ASP A 140 17.38 24.21 21.73
N PRO A 141 16.22 23.66 22.11
CA PRO A 141 15.13 23.35 21.19
C PRO A 141 14.57 24.54 20.39
N SER A 142 14.85 25.78 20.82
CA SER A 142 14.42 27.00 20.11
C SER A 142 15.34 27.37 18.95
N VAL A 143 16.54 26.79 18.88
CA VAL A 143 17.58 27.14 17.92
C VAL A 143 17.71 26.04 16.86
N ILE A 144 16.77 26.02 15.90
CA ILE A 144 16.93 25.29 14.64
C ILE A 144 17.08 26.25 13.47
N ARG A 145 17.90 25.87 12.48
CA ARG A 145 18.22 26.73 11.34
C ARG A 145 17.63 26.17 10.05
N ALA A 146 17.13 27.04 9.19
CA ALA A 146 16.73 26.64 7.83
C ALA A 146 17.89 25.91 7.13
N GLY A 147 17.57 24.81 6.44
CA GLY A 147 18.54 23.91 5.81
C GLY A 147 19.17 22.86 6.75
N GLN A 148 18.96 22.95 8.07
CA GLN A 148 19.41 21.92 9.01
C GLN A 148 18.62 20.62 8.77
N ARG A 149 19.31 19.49 8.69
CA ARG A 149 18.69 18.16 8.52
C ARG A 149 18.52 17.48 9.86
N LEU A 150 17.28 17.13 10.21
CA LEU A 150 16.92 16.49 11.46
C LEU A 150 16.50 15.04 11.22
N ALA A 151 17.03 14.12 12.02
CA ALA A 151 16.52 12.77 12.15
C ALA A 151 15.24 12.77 13.00
N VAL A 152 14.12 12.37 12.42
CA VAL A 152 12.85 12.22 13.13
C VAL A 152 12.42 10.77 12.99
N PHE A 153 12.17 10.10 14.10
CA PHE A 153 11.70 8.72 14.07
C PHE A 153 10.33 8.65 13.40
N VAL A 154 10.13 7.64 12.56
CA VAL A 154 8.85 7.48 11.88
C VAL A 154 8.33 6.07 12.05
N GLY A 155 7.05 5.93 11.80
CA GLY A 155 6.35 4.66 11.75
C GLY A 155 5.09 4.85 10.96
N ARG A 156 4.52 3.72 10.55
CA ARG A 156 3.29 3.69 9.79
C ARG A 156 2.15 4.21 10.64
N SER A 157 1.39 5.10 10.04
CA SER A 157 0.54 6.02 10.76
C SER A 157 -0.82 6.19 10.15
N ASP A 158 -1.70 6.78 10.93
CA ASP A 158 -2.93 7.36 10.41
C ASP A 158 -2.64 8.47 9.39
N GLY A 159 -3.59 8.74 8.51
CA GLY A 159 -3.47 9.76 7.47
C GLY A 159 -4.48 9.54 6.35
N PHE A 160 -4.76 10.59 5.57
CA PHE A 160 -5.66 10.53 4.41
C PHE A 160 -7.06 9.98 4.73
N GLY A 161 -7.55 10.23 5.95
CA GLY A 161 -8.84 9.72 6.43
C GLY A 161 -8.85 8.26 6.86
N LEU A 162 -7.68 7.62 6.95
CA LEU A 162 -7.49 6.27 7.48
C LEU A 162 -6.88 6.31 8.88
N ARG A 163 -7.51 5.58 9.81
CA ARG A 163 -6.96 5.30 11.13
C ARG A 163 -6.65 3.81 11.25
N ILE A 164 -5.42 3.44 11.54
CA ILE A 164 -5.02 2.04 11.74
C ILE A 164 -5.67 1.54 13.03
N VAL A 165 -6.49 0.50 12.93
CA VAL A 165 -7.16 -0.12 14.08
C VAL A 165 -6.69 -1.54 14.37
N ASP A 166 -6.06 -2.19 13.38
CA ASP A 166 -5.41 -3.49 13.54
C ASP A 166 -4.30 -3.61 12.48
N ARG A 167 -3.24 -4.37 12.79
CA ARG A 167 -2.15 -4.67 11.85
C ARG A 167 -1.28 -5.84 12.32
N ASN A 168 -0.59 -6.47 11.37
CA ASN A 168 0.50 -7.39 11.66
C ASN A 168 1.61 -7.26 10.62
N GLU A 169 2.84 -7.09 11.12
CA GLU A 169 4.06 -6.87 10.32
C GLU A 169 5.14 -7.91 10.66
N SER A 170 4.75 -9.01 11.33
CA SER A 170 5.66 -10.07 11.78
C SER A 170 6.19 -10.95 10.65
N ASP A 171 5.41 -11.12 9.58
CA ASP A 171 5.84 -11.85 8.39
C ASP A 171 7.00 -11.09 7.69
N PRO A 172 7.97 -11.81 7.10
CA PRO A 172 9.05 -11.16 6.39
C PRO A 172 8.58 -10.34 5.19
N ARG A 173 7.44 -10.66 4.56
CA ARG A 173 6.99 -9.96 3.35
C ARG A 173 5.53 -9.54 3.39
N LEU A 174 4.61 -10.36 3.90
CA LEU A 174 3.19 -10.05 3.86
C LEU A 174 2.71 -9.38 5.14
N TRP A 175 2.44 -8.09 5.06
CA TRP A 175 1.91 -7.33 6.17
C TRP A 175 0.44 -7.04 5.94
N TYR A 176 -0.36 -6.96 7.01
CA TYR A 176 -1.75 -6.56 6.89
C TYR A 176 -2.08 -5.35 7.77
N TYR A 177 -3.08 -4.61 7.34
CA TYR A 177 -3.67 -3.47 8.04
C TYR A 177 -5.18 -3.55 7.99
N ARG A 178 -5.84 -3.05 9.03
CA ARG A 178 -7.25 -2.69 8.99
C ARG A 178 -7.40 -1.22 9.36
N PHE A 179 -8.32 -0.56 8.69
CA PHE A 179 -8.52 0.88 8.85
C PHE A 179 -9.93 1.20 9.29
N GLN A 180 -10.09 2.08 10.26
CA GLN A 180 -11.33 2.83 10.37
C GLN A 180 -11.28 4.01 9.40
N THR A 181 -12.39 4.25 8.69
CA THR A 181 -12.56 5.35 7.73
C THR A 181 -14.03 5.77 7.65
N SER A 182 -14.32 7.00 7.23
CA SER A 182 -15.68 7.44 6.92
C SER A 182 -16.22 6.89 5.58
N ALA A 183 -15.35 6.36 4.72
CA ALA A 183 -15.74 5.86 3.41
C ALA A 183 -16.48 4.51 3.46
N ILE A 184 -16.19 3.68 4.47
CA ILE A 184 -16.68 2.32 4.62
C ILE A 184 -17.25 2.15 6.03
N GLY A 185 -18.44 1.57 6.15
CA GLY A 185 -19.12 1.36 7.43
C GLY A 185 -18.53 0.26 8.34
N TRP A 186 -17.39 -0.32 7.98
CA TRP A 186 -16.61 -1.27 8.78
C TRP A 186 -15.11 -0.99 8.63
N ASN A 187 -14.26 -1.83 9.19
CA ASN A 187 -12.81 -1.69 9.09
C ASN A 187 -12.22 -2.50 7.90
N PRO A 188 -12.14 -1.94 6.67
CA PRO A 188 -11.60 -2.64 5.50
C PRO A 188 -10.17 -3.09 5.73
N GLY A 189 -9.83 -4.25 5.18
CA GLY A 189 -8.49 -4.85 5.26
C GLY A 189 -7.64 -4.51 4.04
N VAL A 190 -6.32 -4.44 4.24
CA VAL A 190 -5.34 -4.30 3.16
C VAL A 190 -4.14 -5.18 3.47
N ASN A 191 -3.78 -6.02 2.52
CA ASN A 191 -2.50 -6.72 2.53
C ASN A 191 -1.46 -5.91 1.74
N VAL A 192 -0.24 -5.82 2.26
CA VAL A 192 0.92 -5.22 1.59
C VAL A 192 2.03 -6.26 1.57
N LEU A 193 2.32 -6.78 0.39
CA LEU A 193 3.40 -7.74 0.16
C LEU A 193 4.65 -7.01 -0.30
N LEU A 194 5.73 -7.17 0.47
CA LEU A 194 7.00 -6.50 0.25
C LEU A 194 7.97 -7.36 -0.58
N PRO A 195 8.88 -6.74 -1.35
CA PRO A 195 10.05 -7.39 -1.93
C PRO A 195 10.91 -8.08 -0.86
N ASP A 196 11.61 -9.16 -1.23
CA ASP A 196 12.46 -9.91 -0.29
C ASP A 196 13.54 -9.03 0.37
N ASP A 197 14.09 -8.08 -0.38
CA ASP A 197 15.14 -7.18 0.09
C ASP A 197 14.62 -5.85 0.63
N TYR A 198 13.30 -5.68 0.78
CA TYR A 198 12.72 -4.42 1.26
C TYR A 198 13.39 -4.01 2.57
N ARG A 199 13.44 -4.89 3.57
CA ARG A 199 14.10 -4.59 4.84
C ARG A 199 15.58 -4.23 4.66
N THR A 200 16.33 -4.87 3.78
CA THR A 200 17.79 -4.74 3.76
C THR A 200 18.33 -3.64 2.84
N SER A 201 17.58 -3.22 1.83
CA SER A 201 18.15 -2.51 0.68
C SER A 201 18.22 -0.99 0.80
N GLY A 202 17.33 -0.35 1.56
CA GLY A 202 17.19 1.12 1.54
C GLY A 202 16.41 1.67 0.33
N ARG A 203 15.94 0.83 -0.59
CA ARG A 203 15.36 1.25 -1.87
C ARG A 203 13.89 1.68 -1.78
N ALA A 204 13.50 2.54 -2.71
CA ALA A 204 12.11 2.78 -3.10
C ALA A 204 11.72 1.87 -4.26
N TYR A 205 10.48 1.35 -4.26
CA TYR A 205 10.02 0.30 -5.16
C TYR A 205 8.79 0.71 -5.98
N PRO A 206 8.62 0.19 -7.21
CA PRO A 206 7.33 0.26 -7.89
C PRO A 206 6.24 -0.50 -7.12
N VAL A 207 4.97 -0.16 -7.38
CA VAL A 207 3.80 -0.70 -6.68
C VAL A 207 2.80 -1.28 -7.67
N LEU A 208 2.32 -2.49 -7.40
CA LEU A 208 1.16 -3.10 -8.05
C LEU A 208 -0.03 -3.12 -7.07
N TYR A 209 -1.11 -2.41 -7.40
CA TYR A 209 -2.39 -2.56 -6.71
C TYR A 209 -3.17 -3.71 -7.33
N MET A 210 -3.37 -4.80 -6.59
CA MET A 210 -4.01 -6.02 -7.07
C MET A 210 -5.41 -6.18 -6.47
N LEU A 211 -6.43 -6.00 -7.31
CA LEU A 211 -7.84 -5.92 -6.96
C LEU A 211 -8.51 -7.30 -7.07
N HIS A 212 -9.16 -7.74 -5.99
CA HIS A 212 -9.79 -9.05 -5.88
C HIS A 212 -11.11 -9.17 -6.67
N GLY A 213 -11.57 -10.41 -6.89
CA GLY A 213 -12.84 -10.71 -7.52
C GLY A 213 -14.04 -10.55 -6.58
N GLY A 214 -15.26 -10.67 -7.12
CA GLY A 214 -16.46 -10.69 -6.30
C GLY A 214 -16.47 -11.87 -5.31
N ALA A 215 -17.18 -11.71 -4.21
CA ALA A 215 -17.28 -12.64 -3.08
C ALA A 215 -15.93 -13.01 -2.41
N ALA A 216 -14.89 -12.22 -2.65
CA ALA A 216 -13.56 -12.37 -2.05
C ALA A 216 -13.20 -11.15 -1.19
N ASP A 217 -11.95 -11.07 -0.74
CA ASP A 217 -11.43 -9.93 0.01
C ASP A 217 -9.92 -9.76 -0.23
N PHE A 218 -9.29 -8.85 0.53
CA PHE A 218 -7.86 -8.53 0.53
C PHE A 218 -6.90 -9.74 0.69
N ARG A 219 -7.40 -10.92 1.07
CA ARG A 219 -6.64 -12.16 1.23
C ARG A 219 -6.66 -13.06 -0.01
N GLN A 220 -7.51 -12.79 -1.01
CA GLN A 220 -7.70 -13.68 -2.17
C GLN A 220 -6.38 -14.10 -2.81
N PHE A 221 -5.52 -13.14 -3.15
CA PHE A 221 -4.28 -13.42 -3.85
C PHE A 221 -3.24 -14.12 -2.95
N ASP A 222 -3.32 -13.95 -1.62
CA ASP A 222 -2.48 -14.72 -0.70
C ASP A 222 -2.80 -16.22 -0.81
N PHE A 223 -4.10 -16.57 -0.79
CA PHE A 223 -4.54 -17.95 -1.00
C PHE A 223 -4.22 -18.49 -2.40
N LEU A 224 -4.08 -17.61 -3.39
CA LEU A 224 -3.67 -17.96 -4.76
C LEU A 224 -2.14 -17.98 -4.95
N GLY A 225 -1.35 -17.87 -3.89
CA GLY A 225 0.10 -18.04 -3.95
C GLY A 225 0.88 -16.82 -4.48
N ILE A 226 0.34 -15.61 -4.34
CA ILE A 226 0.98 -14.36 -4.78
C ILE A 226 2.38 -14.17 -4.17
N ARG A 227 2.64 -14.71 -2.97
CA ARG A 227 3.97 -14.66 -2.32
C ARG A 227 5.04 -15.34 -3.15
N GLN A 228 4.75 -16.55 -3.64
CA GLN A 228 5.64 -17.33 -4.50
C GLN A 228 5.72 -16.72 -5.90
N LEU A 229 4.58 -16.24 -6.44
CA LEU A 229 4.55 -15.63 -7.79
C LEU A 229 5.39 -14.35 -7.88
N THR A 230 5.61 -13.66 -6.76
CA THR A 230 6.36 -12.40 -6.69
C THR A 230 7.71 -12.56 -5.98
N ALA A 231 8.14 -13.78 -5.65
CA ALA A 231 9.43 -14.01 -5.03
C ALA A 231 10.59 -13.59 -5.95
N GLY A 232 11.58 -12.90 -5.40
CA GLY A 232 12.72 -12.34 -6.11
C GLY A 232 12.41 -11.07 -6.90
N ARG A 233 11.17 -10.55 -6.84
CA ARG A 233 10.70 -9.46 -7.70
C ARG A 233 10.74 -8.13 -6.94
N PRO A 234 11.37 -7.07 -7.48
CA PRO A 234 11.55 -5.79 -6.79
C PRO A 234 10.29 -4.92 -6.91
N ILE A 235 9.15 -5.40 -6.42
CA ILE A 235 7.86 -4.69 -6.47
C ILE A 235 7.07 -4.89 -5.18
N VAL A 236 6.43 -3.82 -4.71
CA VAL A 236 5.44 -3.89 -3.62
C VAL A 236 4.09 -4.25 -4.22
N VAL A 237 3.37 -5.21 -3.63
CA VAL A 237 2.01 -5.57 -4.06
C VAL A 237 1.00 -5.19 -2.98
N VAL A 238 0.08 -4.30 -3.29
CA VAL A 238 -0.99 -3.85 -2.39
C VAL A 238 -2.29 -4.53 -2.80
N MET A 239 -2.92 -5.25 -1.87
CA MET A 239 -4.16 -5.99 -2.10
C MET A 239 -5.23 -5.44 -1.16
N PRO A 240 -6.04 -4.48 -1.61
CA PRO A 240 -7.09 -3.89 -0.77
C PRO A 240 -8.41 -4.66 -0.85
N ASP A 241 -9.18 -4.59 0.24
CA ASP A 241 -10.58 -4.98 0.27
C ASP A 241 -11.41 -4.03 -0.61
N GLY A 242 -12.36 -4.60 -1.36
CA GLY A 242 -13.27 -3.93 -2.28
C GLY A 242 -14.73 -4.33 -2.08
N GLY A 243 -15.07 -4.98 -0.96
CA GLY A 243 -16.41 -5.47 -0.66
C GLY A 243 -16.74 -6.77 -1.39
N GLN A 244 -17.79 -7.46 -0.96
CA GLN A 244 -18.19 -8.72 -1.61
C GLN A 244 -18.67 -8.48 -3.04
N ALA A 245 -19.29 -7.32 -3.30
CA ALA A 245 -19.67 -6.87 -4.63
C ALA A 245 -19.61 -5.34 -4.68
N GLY A 246 -18.49 -4.73 -4.27
CA GLY A 246 -18.37 -3.28 -4.25
C GLY A 246 -18.06 -2.66 -5.61
N TRP A 247 -17.66 -3.48 -6.59
CA TRP A 247 -17.34 -3.08 -7.97
C TRP A 247 -16.33 -1.93 -8.10
N TYR A 248 -15.51 -1.72 -7.05
CA TYR A 248 -14.51 -0.64 -7.00
C TYR A 248 -15.15 0.73 -7.30
N SER A 249 -16.34 0.94 -6.75
CA SER A 249 -17.21 2.08 -7.03
C SER A 249 -17.74 2.70 -5.75
N ASN A 250 -18.09 3.99 -5.84
CA ASN A 250 -19.02 4.59 -4.89
C ASN A 250 -20.44 4.34 -5.39
N PRO A 251 -21.35 3.75 -4.59
CA PRO A 251 -22.69 3.46 -5.04
C PRO A 251 -23.55 4.72 -5.13
N VAL A 252 -24.54 4.72 -6.03
CA VAL A 252 -25.58 5.76 -6.10
C VAL A 252 -26.47 5.70 -4.86
N THR A 253 -26.81 4.50 -4.39
CA THR A 253 -27.59 4.29 -3.16
C THR A 253 -27.03 3.18 -2.30
N SER A 254 -27.09 3.35 -0.98
CA SER A 254 -26.77 2.32 0.02
C SER A 254 -27.73 2.47 1.20
N PHE A 255 -28.25 1.35 1.71
CA PHE A 255 -29.14 1.31 2.88
C PHE A 255 -28.47 0.78 4.15
N VAL A 256 -27.15 0.54 4.10
CA VAL A 256 -26.35 0.00 5.22
C VAL A 256 -25.19 0.93 5.61
N GLY A 257 -25.30 2.21 5.26
CA GLY A 257 -24.25 3.22 5.47
C GLY A 257 -23.19 3.24 4.36
N PRO A 258 -22.04 3.90 4.61
CA PRO A 258 -21.03 4.13 3.57
C PRO A 258 -20.41 2.85 3.00
N ARG A 259 -20.31 2.80 1.67
CA ARG A 259 -19.69 1.73 0.84
C ARG A 259 -18.87 2.34 -0.29
N ASN A 260 -18.19 3.43 0.01
CA ASN A 260 -17.49 4.26 -0.97
C ASN A 260 -16.10 3.71 -1.28
N TRP A 261 -16.07 2.56 -1.97
CA TRP A 261 -14.82 1.84 -2.28
C TRP A 261 -13.88 2.66 -3.16
N GLU A 262 -14.39 3.39 -4.14
CA GLU A 262 -13.57 4.24 -5.00
C GLU A 262 -12.86 5.34 -4.20
N THR A 263 -13.56 5.97 -3.25
CA THR A 263 -12.97 6.93 -2.32
C THR A 263 -11.90 6.27 -1.45
N PHE A 264 -12.20 5.11 -0.85
CA PHE A 264 -11.24 4.39 -0.02
C PHE A 264 -9.95 4.07 -0.78
N HIS A 265 -10.03 3.56 -1.99
CA HIS A 265 -8.86 3.16 -2.77
C HIS A 265 -8.03 4.36 -3.24
N ILE A 266 -8.68 5.36 -3.85
CA ILE A 266 -7.98 6.39 -4.61
C ILE A 266 -7.64 7.60 -3.75
N ALA A 267 -8.60 8.11 -2.98
CA ALA A 267 -8.39 9.32 -2.20
C ALA A 267 -7.70 9.06 -0.86
N GLN A 268 -7.79 7.82 -0.34
CA GLN A 268 -7.29 7.48 0.99
C GLN A 268 -6.12 6.50 0.94
N LEU A 269 -6.31 5.30 0.38
CA LEU A 269 -5.32 4.23 0.47
C LEU A 269 -4.09 4.47 -0.41
N LEU A 270 -4.27 4.91 -1.66
CA LEU A 270 -3.14 5.19 -2.56
C LEU A 270 -2.14 6.17 -1.93
N PRO A 271 -2.54 7.39 -1.50
CA PRO A 271 -1.60 8.31 -0.86
C PRO A 271 -1.12 7.82 0.51
N TRP A 272 -1.93 7.03 1.23
CA TRP A 272 -1.49 6.39 2.47
C TRP A 272 -0.35 5.41 2.22
N ILE A 273 -0.42 4.57 1.18
CA ILE A 273 0.66 3.63 0.82
C ILE A 273 1.94 4.40 0.51
N ASP A 274 1.86 5.47 -0.30
CA ASP A 274 3.05 6.25 -0.67
C ASP A 274 3.69 6.98 0.53
N ALA A 275 2.89 7.38 1.51
CA ALA A 275 3.40 8.02 2.72
C ALA A 275 4.00 7.04 3.74
N ASN A 276 3.61 5.76 3.68
CA ASN A 276 3.91 4.76 4.71
C ASN A 276 4.85 3.64 4.22
N PHE A 277 5.12 3.55 2.92
CA PHE A 277 6.02 2.59 2.31
C PHE A 277 7.00 3.33 1.37
N ARG A 278 8.20 2.77 1.19
CA ARG A 278 9.18 3.30 0.23
C ARG A 278 8.75 2.90 -1.18
N THR A 279 7.85 3.68 -1.74
CA THR A 279 7.32 3.51 -3.08
C THR A 279 7.89 4.55 -4.03
N ILE A 280 7.84 4.27 -5.34
CA ILE A 280 8.02 5.27 -6.38
C ILE A 280 6.65 5.91 -6.60
N ALA A 281 6.38 7.00 -5.88
CA ALA A 281 5.07 7.65 -5.80
C ALA A 281 4.70 8.50 -7.02
N GLU A 282 4.98 7.99 -8.23
CA GLU A 282 4.78 8.68 -9.51
C GLU A 282 4.00 7.78 -10.49
N TYR A 283 3.52 8.35 -11.60
CA TYR A 283 2.81 7.60 -12.65
C TYR A 283 3.59 6.36 -13.10
N ASP A 284 4.88 6.52 -13.42
CA ASP A 284 5.76 5.43 -13.86
C ASP A 284 6.16 4.46 -12.74
N GLY A 285 5.79 4.73 -11.49
CA GLY A 285 6.03 3.83 -10.37
C GLY A 285 4.83 2.95 -9.98
N ARG A 286 3.66 3.14 -10.60
CA ARG A 286 2.42 2.46 -10.19
C ARG A 286 1.78 1.66 -11.33
N ALA A 287 1.33 0.46 -10.99
CA ALA A 287 0.46 -0.38 -11.79
C ALA A 287 -0.82 -0.73 -11.02
N VAL A 288 -1.90 -1.00 -11.75
CA VAL A 288 -3.14 -1.56 -11.19
C VAL A 288 -3.54 -2.79 -11.97
N GLY A 289 -3.83 -3.88 -11.27
CA GLY A 289 -4.28 -5.12 -11.86
C GLY A 289 -5.42 -5.71 -11.05
N GLY A 290 -6.13 -6.68 -11.61
CA GLY A 290 -7.13 -7.39 -10.83
C GLY A 290 -7.78 -8.55 -11.54
N PHE A 291 -8.56 -9.31 -10.79
CA PHE A 291 -9.29 -10.48 -11.27
C PHE A 291 -10.80 -10.24 -11.23
N SER A 292 -11.54 -10.61 -12.28
CA SER A 292 -13.00 -10.54 -12.32
C SER A 292 -13.51 -9.10 -12.08
N MET A 293 -14.33 -8.89 -11.04
CA MET A 293 -14.71 -7.57 -10.51
C MET A 293 -13.50 -6.62 -10.37
N GLY A 294 -12.35 -7.13 -9.90
CA GLY A 294 -11.11 -6.38 -9.80
C GLY A 294 -10.44 -6.07 -11.13
N GLY A 295 -10.61 -6.93 -12.14
CA GLY A 295 -10.15 -6.63 -13.50
C GLY A 295 -10.92 -5.46 -14.11
N PHE A 296 -12.24 -5.41 -13.88
CA PHE A 296 -13.05 -4.21 -14.18
C PHE A 296 -12.55 -2.99 -13.41
N GLY A 297 -12.36 -3.11 -12.10
CA GLY A 297 -11.86 -2.04 -11.25
C GLY A 297 -10.52 -1.48 -11.74
N ALA A 298 -9.61 -2.35 -12.19
CA ALA A 298 -8.30 -1.97 -12.70
C ALA A 298 -8.41 -1.16 -14.00
N LEU A 299 -9.21 -1.61 -14.97
CA LEU A 299 -9.50 -0.88 -16.20
C LEU A 299 -10.16 0.47 -15.88
N LYS A 300 -11.22 0.47 -15.07
CA LYS A 300 -11.91 1.67 -14.60
C LYS A 300 -10.94 2.69 -14.00
N TYR A 301 -10.12 2.28 -13.03
CA TYR A 301 -9.20 3.19 -12.35
C TYR A 301 -8.11 3.72 -13.29
N ALA A 302 -7.55 2.86 -14.15
CA ALA A 302 -6.55 3.29 -15.13
C ALA A 302 -7.09 4.35 -16.10
N ALA A 303 -8.38 4.27 -16.45
CA ALA A 303 -9.04 5.22 -17.34
C ALA A 303 -9.51 6.51 -16.65
N LYS A 304 -10.20 6.37 -15.52
CA LYS A 304 -10.79 7.48 -14.78
C LYS A 304 -9.73 8.33 -14.09
N TYR A 305 -8.68 7.69 -13.57
CA TYR A 305 -7.54 8.31 -12.93
C TYR A 305 -6.28 8.15 -13.77
N PHE A 306 -6.36 8.63 -15.01
CA PHE A 306 -5.35 8.44 -16.05
C PHE A 306 -3.93 8.88 -15.66
N GLY A 307 -3.77 9.79 -14.70
CA GLY A 307 -2.47 10.24 -14.18
C GLY A 307 -1.84 9.36 -13.10
N HIS A 308 -2.49 8.29 -12.62
CA HIS A 308 -1.99 7.50 -11.49
C HIS A 308 -1.22 6.24 -11.86
N PHE A 309 -1.51 5.59 -12.99
CA PHE A 309 -1.00 4.24 -13.30
C PHE A 309 -0.38 4.16 -14.70
N ALA A 310 0.88 3.71 -14.79
CA ALA A 310 1.59 3.45 -16.04
C ALA A 310 1.34 2.06 -16.64
N SER A 311 0.81 1.12 -15.86
CA SER A 311 0.41 -0.22 -16.34
C SER A 311 -0.93 -0.62 -15.78
N VAL A 312 -1.75 -1.28 -16.59
CA VAL A 312 -3.04 -1.84 -16.22
C VAL A 312 -3.18 -3.28 -16.69
N SER A 313 -3.74 -4.14 -15.83
CA SER A 313 -3.93 -5.56 -16.11
C SER A 313 -5.34 -6.05 -15.75
N SER A 314 -6.05 -6.65 -16.70
CA SER A 314 -7.38 -7.23 -16.47
C SER A 314 -7.35 -8.75 -16.65
N HIS A 315 -7.46 -9.49 -15.55
CA HIS A 315 -7.58 -10.95 -15.55
C HIS A 315 -9.06 -11.32 -15.43
N SER A 316 -9.65 -11.82 -16.51
CA SER A 316 -11.08 -12.14 -16.64
C SER A 316 -12.01 -11.01 -16.15
N GLY A 317 -11.62 -9.74 -16.32
CA GLY A 317 -12.45 -8.59 -15.95
C GLY A 317 -13.25 -8.01 -17.12
N PRO A 318 -14.52 -7.61 -16.92
CA PRO A 318 -15.31 -6.99 -17.98
C PRO A 318 -14.81 -5.59 -18.32
N ALA A 319 -14.82 -5.24 -19.61
CA ALA A 319 -14.28 -3.98 -20.13
C ALA A 319 -15.33 -3.03 -20.74
N SER A 320 -16.59 -3.46 -20.82
CA SER A 320 -17.68 -2.71 -21.48
C SER A 320 -18.95 -2.74 -20.63
N LEU A 321 -19.39 -1.58 -20.16
CA LEU A 321 -20.59 -1.46 -19.31
C LEU A 321 -21.90 -1.39 -20.10
N ARG A 322 -21.87 -1.01 -21.38
CA ARG A 322 -23.08 -0.77 -22.20
C ARG A 322 -23.41 -1.89 -23.18
N ARG A 323 -22.47 -2.81 -23.41
CA ARG A 323 -22.67 -3.95 -24.29
C ARG A 323 -23.83 -4.84 -23.78
N ASP A 324 -24.51 -5.51 -24.71
CA ASP A 324 -25.55 -6.51 -24.43
C ASP A 324 -26.62 -5.97 -23.47
N PHE A 325 -27.19 -4.81 -23.82
CA PHE A 325 -28.18 -4.08 -23.02
C PHE A 325 -27.67 -3.70 -21.60
N GLY A 326 -26.36 -3.50 -21.48
CA GLY A 326 -25.65 -3.17 -20.24
C GLY A 326 -25.75 -4.24 -19.17
N LEU A 327 -25.63 -5.50 -19.58
CA LEU A 327 -25.64 -6.67 -18.69
C LEU A 327 -24.66 -6.53 -17.51
N VAL A 328 -23.48 -5.94 -17.72
CA VAL A 328 -22.50 -5.71 -16.64
C VAL A 328 -23.02 -4.69 -15.61
N VAL A 329 -23.74 -3.65 -16.03
CA VAL A 329 -24.36 -2.69 -15.10
C VAL A 329 -25.48 -3.35 -14.30
N HIS A 330 -26.32 -4.17 -14.95
CA HIS A 330 -27.32 -4.97 -14.26
C HIS A 330 -26.70 -5.93 -13.26
N TRP A 331 -25.64 -6.64 -13.67
CA TRP A 331 -24.91 -7.56 -12.82
C TRP A 331 -24.31 -6.84 -11.59
N ALA A 332 -23.70 -5.68 -11.79
CA ALA A 332 -23.18 -4.87 -10.70
C ALA A 332 -24.29 -4.44 -9.73
N ASN A 333 -25.38 -3.87 -10.23
CA ASN A 333 -26.49 -3.45 -9.38
C ASN A 333 -27.11 -4.61 -8.60
N ILE A 334 -27.37 -5.76 -9.24
CA ILE A 334 -28.01 -6.91 -8.60
C ILE A 334 -27.10 -7.50 -7.52
N THR A 335 -25.83 -7.74 -7.84
CA THR A 335 -24.90 -8.34 -6.87
C THR A 335 -24.63 -7.42 -5.69
N SER A 336 -24.41 -6.12 -5.93
CA SER A 336 -24.22 -5.15 -4.85
C SER A 336 -25.47 -4.98 -3.99
N ALA A 337 -26.67 -4.96 -4.60
CA ALA A 337 -27.93 -4.87 -3.87
C ALA A 337 -28.08 -6.01 -2.86
N VAL A 338 -27.73 -7.23 -3.27
CA VAL A 338 -27.83 -8.44 -2.43
C VAL A 338 -26.73 -8.50 -1.38
N LEU A 339 -25.47 -8.23 -1.76
CA LEU A 339 -24.31 -8.56 -0.93
C LEU A 339 -23.81 -7.40 -0.06
N ASP A 340 -23.87 -6.16 -0.56
CA ASP A 340 -23.16 -5.03 0.06
C ASP A 340 -24.05 -3.81 0.41
N LEU A 341 -25.20 -3.64 -0.26
CA LEU A 341 -25.98 -2.39 -0.25
C LEU A 341 -27.43 -2.53 0.28
N ALA A 342 -27.88 -3.75 0.60
CA ALA A 342 -29.23 -4.08 1.08
C ALA A 342 -30.37 -3.48 0.23
N GLY A 343 -30.33 -3.70 -1.08
CA GLY A 343 -31.27 -3.14 -2.06
C GLY A 343 -30.79 -1.84 -2.72
N GLY A 344 -29.68 -1.25 -2.26
CA GLY A 344 -29.03 -0.14 -2.92
C GLY A 344 -28.34 -0.54 -4.23
N THR A 345 -27.86 0.43 -5.00
CA THR A 345 -27.33 0.19 -6.36
C THR A 345 -26.05 0.96 -6.62
N VAL A 346 -25.15 0.36 -7.43
CA VAL A 346 -23.91 1.00 -7.84
C VAL A 346 -24.17 2.12 -8.83
N TYR A 347 -25.02 1.87 -9.83
CA TYR A 347 -25.27 2.75 -10.96
C TYR A 347 -26.69 3.32 -11.00
N GLY A 348 -27.56 3.04 -10.02
CA GLY A 348 -28.95 3.52 -9.98
C GLY A 348 -29.98 2.53 -10.53
N ALA A 349 -31.23 2.64 -10.08
CA ALA A 349 -32.40 1.92 -10.60
C ALA A 349 -33.70 2.72 -10.32
N PRO A 350 -34.75 2.64 -11.16
CA PRO A 350 -34.84 1.86 -12.40
C PRO A 350 -34.05 2.46 -13.56
N PHE A 351 -33.70 3.76 -13.49
CA PHE A 351 -32.83 4.42 -14.46
C PHE A 351 -31.42 4.54 -13.90
N TRP A 352 -30.43 4.31 -14.75
CA TRP A 352 -29.02 4.46 -14.37
C TRP A 352 -28.59 5.92 -14.35
N ASP A 353 -27.72 6.26 -13.40
CA ASP A 353 -26.87 7.44 -13.44
C ASP A 353 -25.92 7.32 -14.64
N GLN A 354 -26.36 7.88 -15.77
CA GLN A 354 -25.64 7.78 -17.04
C GLN A 354 -24.26 8.41 -16.98
N ALA A 355 -24.10 9.50 -16.22
CA ALA A 355 -22.81 10.16 -16.05
C ALA A 355 -21.82 9.24 -15.33
N ARG A 356 -22.27 8.53 -14.29
CA ARG A 356 -21.45 7.53 -13.59
C ARG A 356 -21.10 6.34 -14.46
N VAL A 357 -22.09 5.77 -15.17
CA VAL A 357 -21.84 4.65 -16.09
C VAL A 357 -20.79 5.05 -17.12
N SER A 358 -20.93 6.21 -17.77
CA SER A 358 -19.92 6.69 -18.73
C SER A 358 -18.56 6.98 -18.11
N ALA A 359 -18.53 7.55 -16.89
CA ALA A 359 -17.27 7.84 -16.20
C ALA A 359 -16.50 6.57 -15.84
N ASP A 360 -17.21 5.49 -15.54
CA ASP A 360 -16.66 4.21 -15.07
C ASP A 360 -16.47 3.20 -16.20
N ASN A 361 -16.98 3.47 -17.41
CA ASN A 361 -16.92 2.56 -18.55
C ASN A 361 -15.55 2.64 -19.27
N PRO A 362 -14.70 1.59 -19.21
CA PRO A 362 -13.37 1.61 -19.84
C PRO A 362 -13.41 1.96 -21.32
N ILE A 363 -14.39 1.42 -22.04
CA ILE A 363 -14.48 1.52 -23.50
C ILE A 363 -14.93 2.89 -24.01
N GLU A 364 -15.47 3.74 -23.14
CA GLU A 364 -15.79 5.13 -23.46
C GLU A 364 -14.61 6.07 -23.20
N ARG A 365 -13.49 5.53 -22.69
CA ARG A 365 -12.31 6.29 -22.29
C ARG A 365 -11.02 5.76 -22.94
N ILE A 366 -11.10 5.20 -24.14
CA ILE A 366 -9.98 4.58 -24.86
C ILE A 366 -8.72 5.46 -24.88
N GLU A 367 -8.88 6.75 -25.17
CA GLU A 367 -7.76 7.70 -25.25
C GLU A 367 -6.97 7.84 -23.94
N SER A 368 -7.61 7.59 -22.80
CA SER A 368 -6.94 7.63 -21.49
C SER A 368 -5.93 6.51 -21.28
N TYR A 369 -5.92 5.48 -22.14
CA TYR A 369 -4.97 4.38 -22.09
C TYR A 369 -3.66 4.63 -22.86
N ARG A 370 -3.52 5.79 -23.52
CA ARG A 370 -2.25 6.17 -24.16
C ARG A 370 -1.12 6.18 -23.14
N ASN A 371 0.07 5.79 -23.59
CA ASN A 371 1.32 5.71 -22.80
C ASN A 371 1.30 4.72 -21.63
N LYS A 372 0.25 3.88 -21.52
CA LYS A 372 0.17 2.80 -20.55
C LYS A 372 0.55 1.47 -21.19
N ARG A 373 1.10 0.57 -20.38
CA ARG A 373 1.05 -0.87 -20.71
C ARG A 373 -0.36 -1.39 -20.41
N VAL A 374 -0.98 -2.06 -21.37
CA VAL A 374 -2.30 -2.69 -21.20
C VAL A 374 -2.16 -4.20 -21.39
N PHE A 375 -2.53 -4.97 -20.37
CA PHE A 375 -2.57 -6.43 -20.42
C PHE A 375 -3.97 -6.95 -20.15
N MET A 376 -4.41 -7.92 -20.92
CA MET A 376 -5.71 -8.56 -20.75
C MET A 376 -5.61 -10.06 -20.96
N VAL A 377 -6.33 -10.80 -20.14
CA VAL A 377 -6.54 -12.24 -20.36
C VAL A 377 -7.96 -12.61 -20.01
N ALA A 378 -8.58 -13.46 -20.83
CA ALA A 378 -9.87 -14.10 -20.56
C ALA A 378 -9.85 -15.56 -21.02
N GLY A 379 -10.78 -16.33 -20.47
CA GLY A 379 -11.03 -17.72 -20.79
C GLY A 379 -11.84 -17.91 -22.05
N THR A 380 -11.59 -19.02 -22.75
CA THR A 380 -12.29 -19.39 -24.00
C THR A 380 -13.31 -20.52 -23.82
N SER A 381 -13.31 -21.18 -22.67
CA SER A 381 -14.03 -22.44 -22.48
C SER A 381 -14.63 -22.52 -21.08
N PRO A 382 -15.66 -21.70 -20.78
CA PRO A 382 -16.34 -21.78 -19.51
C PRO A 382 -17.02 -23.13 -19.32
N ASP A 383 -17.22 -23.52 -18.06
CA ASP A 383 -17.95 -24.73 -17.71
C ASP A 383 -19.42 -24.58 -18.17
N PRO A 384 -19.89 -25.37 -19.15
CA PRO A 384 -21.24 -25.25 -19.69
C PRO A 384 -22.33 -25.64 -18.67
N LEU A 385 -21.97 -26.37 -17.62
CA LEU A 385 -22.89 -26.76 -16.54
C LEU A 385 -23.00 -25.69 -15.46
N ASN A 386 -21.99 -24.83 -15.32
CA ASN A 386 -22.03 -23.67 -14.43
C ASN A 386 -22.47 -22.43 -15.22
N TRP A 387 -23.78 -22.16 -15.20
CA TRP A 387 -24.36 -21.03 -15.93
C TRP A 387 -23.75 -19.67 -15.53
N PHE A 388 -23.39 -19.48 -14.26
CA PHE A 388 -22.72 -18.26 -13.81
C PHE A 388 -21.31 -18.12 -14.41
N ASP A 389 -20.54 -19.20 -14.48
CA ASP A 389 -19.22 -19.22 -15.13
C ASP A 389 -19.34 -18.95 -16.64
N SER A 390 -20.30 -19.61 -17.28
CA SER A 390 -20.59 -19.47 -18.71
C SER A 390 -21.02 -18.06 -19.11
N VAL A 391 -21.99 -17.47 -18.41
CA VAL A 391 -22.47 -16.12 -18.72
C VAL A 391 -21.38 -15.10 -18.41
N ASN A 392 -20.70 -15.21 -17.27
CA ASN A 392 -19.66 -14.26 -16.91
C ASN A 392 -18.50 -14.30 -17.89
N GLU A 393 -17.91 -15.46 -18.16
CA GLU A 393 -16.70 -15.51 -18.99
C GLU A 393 -16.98 -15.23 -20.46
N THR A 394 -18.15 -15.64 -21.00
CA THR A 394 -18.55 -15.29 -22.37
C THR A 394 -18.68 -13.78 -22.53
N GLN A 395 -19.30 -13.11 -21.55
CA GLN A 395 -19.50 -11.66 -21.56
C GLN A 395 -18.21 -10.88 -21.34
N VAL A 396 -17.37 -11.36 -20.42
CA VAL A 396 -16.02 -10.83 -20.19
C VAL A 396 -15.18 -10.94 -21.45
N LEU A 397 -15.13 -12.12 -22.08
CA LEU A 397 -14.36 -12.34 -23.30
C LEU A 397 -14.84 -11.44 -24.44
N ALA A 398 -16.16 -11.35 -24.66
CA ALA A 398 -16.72 -10.49 -25.69
C ALA A 398 -16.40 -9.00 -25.43
N GLY A 399 -16.51 -8.55 -24.17
CA GLY A 399 -16.14 -7.19 -23.78
C GLY A 399 -14.64 -6.89 -23.92
N GLN A 400 -13.75 -7.84 -23.57
CA GLN A 400 -12.31 -7.67 -23.76
C GLN A 400 -11.93 -7.64 -25.25
N ARG A 401 -12.58 -8.45 -26.10
CA ARG A 401 -12.41 -8.38 -27.56
C ARG A 401 -12.83 -7.01 -28.10
N GLU A 402 -14.01 -6.51 -27.70
CA GLU A 402 -14.49 -5.17 -28.09
C GLU A 402 -13.48 -4.08 -27.69
N PHE A 403 -12.99 -4.13 -26.46
CA PHE A 403 -12.04 -3.16 -25.93
C PHE A 403 -10.67 -3.24 -26.64
N ARG A 404 -10.15 -4.45 -26.87
CA ARG A 404 -8.93 -4.69 -27.69
C ARG A 404 -9.07 -4.06 -29.07
N ASP A 405 -10.19 -4.29 -29.75
CA ASP A 405 -10.40 -3.79 -31.10
C ASP A 405 -10.44 -2.25 -31.13
N ARG A 406 -11.02 -1.61 -30.10
CA ARG A 406 -10.97 -0.15 -29.97
C ARG A 406 -9.59 0.41 -29.63
N LEU A 407 -8.82 -0.27 -28.78
CA LEU A 407 -7.41 0.11 -28.53
C LEU A 407 -6.59 0.04 -29.83
N ASN A 408 -6.76 -1.03 -30.60
CA ASN A 408 -6.10 -1.21 -31.89
C ASN A 408 -6.50 -0.10 -32.87
N ALA A 409 -7.79 0.22 -32.98
CA ALA A 409 -8.28 1.31 -33.83
C ALA A 409 -7.72 2.69 -33.42
N ALA A 410 -7.46 2.92 -32.14
CA ALA A 410 -6.84 4.14 -31.61
C ALA A 410 -5.30 4.15 -31.67
N GLY A 411 -4.67 3.07 -32.17
CA GLY A 411 -3.22 2.90 -32.22
C GLY A 411 -2.57 2.75 -30.85
N ILE A 412 -3.29 2.22 -29.85
CA ILE A 412 -2.81 2.03 -28.48
C ILE A 412 -2.30 0.58 -28.32
N PRO A 413 -0.99 0.37 -28.08
CA PRO A 413 -0.43 -0.97 -27.89
C PRO A 413 -1.08 -1.70 -26.71
N ASN A 414 -1.38 -2.97 -26.90
CA ASN A 414 -1.93 -3.84 -25.87
C ASN A 414 -1.43 -5.28 -26.04
N GLU A 415 -1.40 -6.01 -24.94
CA GLU A 415 -1.13 -7.43 -24.90
C GLU A 415 -2.40 -8.16 -24.43
N SER A 416 -3.04 -8.88 -25.34
CA SER A 416 -4.32 -9.56 -25.09
C SER A 416 -4.19 -11.06 -25.30
N HIS A 417 -4.65 -11.84 -24.34
CA HIS A 417 -4.59 -13.30 -24.34
C HIS A 417 -5.97 -13.93 -24.18
N GLU A 418 -6.17 -15.03 -24.88
CA GLU A 418 -7.36 -15.88 -24.74
C GLU A 418 -6.85 -17.28 -24.40
N ALA A 419 -7.17 -17.78 -23.20
CA ALA A 419 -6.61 -19.02 -22.68
C ALA A 419 -7.70 -20.07 -22.43
N PRO A 420 -7.40 -21.38 -22.57
CA PRO A 420 -8.35 -22.42 -22.21
C PRO A 420 -8.88 -22.30 -20.77
N GLY A 421 -10.07 -22.84 -20.55
CA GLY A 421 -10.77 -22.84 -19.25
C GLY A 421 -11.75 -21.66 -19.07
N GLY A 422 -12.46 -21.68 -17.94
CA GLY A 422 -13.49 -20.71 -17.57
C GLY A 422 -12.98 -19.50 -16.81
N HIS A 423 -13.78 -18.99 -15.88
CA HIS A 423 -13.51 -17.78 -15.10
C HIS A 423 -12.55 -18.04 -13.94
N VAL A 424 -11.26 -18.22 -14.26
CA VAL A 424 -10.22 -18.57 -13.27
C VAL A 424 -9.03 -17.62 -13.32
N PHE A 425 -8.41 -17.39 -12.17
CA PHE A 425 -7.12 -16.72 -12.11
C PHE A 425 -6.03 -17.65 -12.63
N ARG A 426 -5.17 -17.17 -13.54
CA ARG A 426 -4.19 -17.99 -14.27
C ARG A 426 -2.76 -17.63 -13.82
N PRO A 427 -2.11 -18.44 -12.96
CA PRO A 427 -0.78 -18.12 -12.43
C PRO A 427 0.28 -17.88 -13.50
N ASP A 428 0.28 -18.65 -14.59
CA ASP A 428 1.27 -18.48 -15.67
C ASP A 428 1.08 -17.16 -16.44
N MET A 429 -0.18 -16.75 -16.65
CA MET A 429 -0.48 -15.46 -17.25
C MET A 429 -0.15 -14.32 -16.31
N PHE A 430 -0.36 -14.50 -15.00
CA PHE A 430 0.08 -13.52 -14.00
C PHE A 430 1.62 -13.37 -13.96
N ARG A 431 2.40 -14.45 -14.09
CA ARG A 431 3.87 -14.35 -14.16
C ARG A 431 4.32 -13.50 -15.35
N ARG A 432 3.77 -13.79 -16.53
CA ARG A 432 4.03 -13.03 -17.76
C ARG A 432 3.61 -11.57 -17.62
N ASP A 433 2.45 -11.33 -17.03
CA ASP A 433 1.96 -9.99 -16.76
C ASP A 433 2.90 -9.23 -15.80
N LEU A 434 3.34 -9.88 -14.73
CA LEU A 434 4.29 -9.33 -13.77
C LEU A 434 5.64 -8.97 -14.40
N ASP A 435 6.14 -9.79 -15.34
CA ASP A 435 7.33 -9.46 -16.15
C ASP A 435 7.11 -8.16 -16.94
N GLY A 436 5.98 -8.05 -17.63
CA GLY A 436 5.63 -6.84 -18.38
C GLY A 436 5.43 -5.61 -17.50
N ILE A 437 4.83 -5.75 -16.32
CA ILE A 437 4.69 -4.67 -15.33
C ILE A 437 6.07 -4.16 -14.92
N ILE A 438 6.97 -5.06 -14.49
CA ILE A 438 8.31 -4.67 -14.02
C ILE A 438 9.15 -4.05 -15.14
N ALA A 439 8.99 -4.52 -16.38
CA ALA A 439 9.65 -3.93 -17.54
C ALA A 439 9.14 -2.52 -17.88
N ARG A 440 7.86 -2.22 -17.59
CA ARG A 440 7.25 -0.90 -17.86
C ARG A 440 7.55 0.13 -16.78
N LEU A 441 7.56 -0.29 -15.52
CA LEU A 441 7.68 0.63 -14.38
C LEU A 441 9.13 1.07 -14.14
N SER A 442 9.28 2.23 -13.51
CA SER A 442 10.56 2.70 -12.99
C SER A 442 11.18 1.65 -12.06
N PRO A 443 12.46 1.28 -12.26
CA PRO A 443 13.11 0.27 -11.45
C PRO A 443 13.32 0.74 -10.01
N ALA A 444 13.37 -0.21 -9.07
CA ALA A 444 13.67 0.08 -7.68
C ALA A 444 15.02 0.81 -7.56
N ARG A 445 15.02 1.95 -6.88
CA ARG A 445 16.16 2.87 -6.79
C ARG A 445 16.41 3.26 -5.34
N ALA A 446 17.58 3.83 -5.02
CA ALA A 446 17.81 4.39 -3.69
C ALA A 446 16.65 5.35 -3.36
N ALA A 447 16.09 5.24 -2.14
CA ALA A 447 15.05 6.17 -1.73
C ALA A 447 15.65 7.59 -1.77
N VAL A 448 15.11 8.44 -2.64
CA VAL A 448 15.50 9.85 -2.70
C VAL A 448 15.10 10.43 -1.35
N THR A 449 16.07 10.85 -0.53
CA THR A 449 15.74 11.76 0.58
C THR A 449 15.10 12.97 -0.09
N GLN A 450 13.85 13.32 0.25
CA GLN A 450 13.18 14.48 -0.33
C GLN A 450 14.08 15.71 -0.18
N ASP A 451 14.81 16.01 -1.24
CA ASP A 451 15.52 17.27 -1.42
C ASP A 451 14.51 18.17 -2.13
N GLY A 452 13.72 18.87 -1.32
CA GLY A 452 12.71 19.83 -1.72
C GLY A 452 12.65 20.96 -0.73
#